data_AF-A0A949LAS5-F1
#
_entry.id   AF-A0A949LAS5-F1
#
_cell.length_a   1.000
_cell.length_b   1.000
_cell.length_c   1.000
_cell.angle_alpha   90.00
_cell.angle_beta   90.00
_cell.angle_gamma   90.00
#
_symmetry.space_group_name_H-M   'P 1'
#
loop_
_entity.id
_entity.type
_entity.pdbx_description
1 polymer ?
#
loop_
_entity_poly.entity_id
_entity_poly.type
_entity_poly.pdbx_seq_one_letter_code
_entity_poly.pdbx_strand_id
1 'polypeptide(L)'
;MPKYNKPRRTWKYSLEFKAAAVEMSYLDGITSNDVAEKLDIHVYMLPRWRKEYRADLICAWPTAIFAQKFTTTKTRLTKALNLRNAQ
;
A
#
# COMPACT_ATOMS: atom_id res chain seq x y z
N MET A 1 34.60 -15.52 0.08
CA MET A 1 34.03 -14.61 -0.94
C MET A 1 33.59 -13.31 -0.24
N PRO A 2 33.91 -12.10 -0.75
CA PRO A 2 33.54 -10.86 -0.09
C PRO A 2 32.02 -10.69 -0.06
N LYS A 3 31.45 -10.48 1.14
CA LYS A 3 30.00 -10.31 1.32
C LYS A 3 29.68 -8.82 1.22
N TYR A 4 29.17 -8.39 0.08
CA TYR A 4 28.79 -6.99 -0.17
C TYR A 4 27.56 -6.61 0.67
N ASN A 5 27.78 -6.04 1.85
CA ASN A 5 26.74 -5.50 2.73
C ASN A 5 26.46 -4.01 2.42
N LYS A 6 26.11 -3.68 1.18
CA LYS A 6 25.62 -2.32 0.87
C LYS A 6 24.10 -2.31 1.06
N PRO A 7 23.54 -1.51 1.97
CA PRO A 7 22.09 -1.37 2.07
C PRO A 7 21.58 -0.85 0.73
N ARG A 8 20.57 -1.51 0.16
CA ARG A 8 20.00 -1.07 -1.13
C ARG A 8 19.38 0.31 -0.95
N ARG A 9 19.73 1.23 -1.86
CA ARG A 9 19.18 2.59 -1.96
C ARG A 9 17.67 2.47 -2.23
N THR A 10 16.87 2.48 -1.16
CA THR A 10 15.40 2.59 -1.10
C THR A 10 14.57 1.68 -2.03
N TRP A 11 14.06 0.57 -1.49
CA TRP A 11 13.31 -0.47 -2.23
C TRP A 11 11.83 -0.15 -2.52
N LYS A 12 11.20 0.81 -1.80
CA LYS A 12 9.73 0.95 -1.77
C LYS A 12 9.27 2.36 -2.08
N TYR A 13 8.41 2.49 -3.08
CA TYR A 13 7.62 3.70 -3.33
C TYR A 13 6.46 3.77 -2.34
N SER A 14 6.17 4.97 -1.81
CA SER A 14 5.00 5.20 -0.96
C SER A 14 3.71 5.00 -1.77
N LEU A 15 2.62 4.62 -1.10
CA LEU A 15 1.32 4.43 -1.73
C LEU A 15 0.82 5.73 -2.38
N GLU A 16 0.99 6.86 -1.69
CA GLU A 16 0.65 8.20 -2.19
C GLU A 16 1.40 8.52 -3.48
N PHE A 17 2.70 8.21 -3.55
CA PHE A 17 3.49 8.41 -4.76
C PHE A 17 2.99 7.55 -5.92
N LYS A 18 2.66 6.28 -5.66
CA LYS A 18 2.08 5.40 -6.68
C LYS A 18 0.73 5.91 -7.19
N ALA A 19 -0.12 6.39 -6.27
CA ALA A 19 -1.45 6.91 -6.61
C ALA A 19 -1.35 8.17 -7.49
N ALA A 20 -0.53 9.14 -7.08
CA ALA A 20 -0.30 10.36 -7.85
C ALA A 20 0.29 10.06 -9.24
N ALA A 21 1.23 9.11 -9.34
CA ALA A 21 1.79 8.68 -10.63
C ALA A 21 0.73 8.05 -11.55
N VAL A 22 -0.18 7.25 -10.99
CA VAL A 22 -1.29 6.64 -11.74
C VAL A 22 -2.29 7.71 -12.20
N GLU A 23 -2.64 8.67 -11.35
CA GLU A 23 -3.54 9.78 -11.68
C GLU A 23 -2.99 10.64 -12.82
N MET A 24 -1.70 11.00 -12.78
CA MET A 24 -1.03 11.71 -13.88
C MET A 24 -1.04 10.93 -15.20
N SER A 25 -1.05 9.60 -15.14
CA SER A 25 -1.12 8.76 -16.34
C SER A 25 -2.51 8.69 -17.00
N TYR A 26 -3.55 9.19 -16.33
CA TYR A 26 -4.91 9.27 -16.87
C TYR A 26 -5.21 10.62 -17.55
N LEU A 27 -4.29 11.59 -17.46
CA LEU A 27 -4.45 12.87 -18.13
C LEU A 27 -4.37 12.70 -19.66
N ASP A 28 -5.32 13.29 -20.37
CA ASP A 28 -5.39 13.20 -21.83
C ASP A 28 -4.15 13.82 -22.49
N GLY A 29 -3.54 13.08 -23.41
CA GLY A 29 -2.36 13.51 -24.15
C GLY A 29 -1.01 13.26 -23.46
N ILE A 30 -0.99 12.70 -22.25
CA ILE A 30 0.25 12.33 -21.55
C ILE A 30 0.54 10.84 -21.76
N THR A 31 1.75 10.51 -22.22
CA THR A 31 2.16 9.10 -22.34
C THR A 31 2.74 8.56 -21.04
N SER A 32 2.70 7.24 -20.85
CA SER A 32 3.37 6.61 -19.70
C SER A 32 4.89 6.80 -19.70
N ASN A 33 5.48 7.16 -20.86
CA ASN A 33 6.91 7.43 -20.96
C ASN A 33 7.24 8.81 -20.39
N ASP A 34 6.42 9.82 -20.69
CA ASP A 34 6.60 11.20 -20.22
C ASP A 34 6.49 11.29 -18.69
N VAL A 35 5.50 10.59 -18.10
CA VAL A 35 5.34 10.51 -16.64
C VAL A 35 6.54 9.81 -16.00
N ALA A 36 7.07 8.79 -16.66
CA ALA A 36 8.20 8.01 -16.16
C ALA A 36 9.50 8.82 -16.14
N GLU A 37 9.77 9.55 -17.23
CA GLU A 37 10.90 10.47 -17.32
C GLU A 37 10.80 11.59 -16.29
N LYS A 38 9.60 12.16 -16.08
CA LYS A 38 9.39 13.25 -15.13
C LYS A 38 9.59 12.83 -13.67
N LEU A 39 9.14 11.63 -13.31
CA LEU A 39 9.23 11.09 -11.95
C LEU A 39 10.51 10.30 -11.67
N ASP A 40 11.39 10.18 -12.67
CA ASP A 40 12.58 9.32 -12.64
C ASP A 40 12.25 7.88 -12.19
N ILE A 41 11.16 7.34 -12.75
CA ILE A 41 10.70 5.97 -12.51
C ILE A 41 10.83 5.15 -13.78
N HIS A 42 11.03 3.84 -13.64
CA HIS A 42 11.03 2.95 -14.80
C HIS A 42 9.60 2.84 -15.39
N VAL A 43 9.48 3.00 -16.71
CA VAL A 43 8.19 3.02 -17.47
C VAL A 43 7.27 1.83 -17.14
N TYR A 44 7.84 0.64 -16.92
CA TYR A 44 7.09 -0.57 -16.56
C TYR A 44 6.35 -0.49 -15.20
N MET A 45 6.72 0.44 -14.33
CA MET A 45 6.09 0.62 -13.02
C MET A 45 4.65 1.13 -13.14
N LEU A 46 4.36 1.99 -14.12
CA LEU A 46 3.04 2.60 -14.30
C LEU A 46 1.95 1.60 -14.71
N PRO A 47 2.14 0.74 -15.74
CA PRO A 47 1.19 -0.31 -16.05
C PRO A 47 0.94 -1.27 -14.88
N ARG A 48 1.97 -1.57 -14.08
CA ARG A 48 1.84 -2.38 -12.87
C ARG A 48 0.98 -1.68 -11.83
N TRP A 49 1.23 -0.40 -11.57
CA TRP A 49 0.45 0.37 -10.60
C TRP A 49 -0.99 0.62 -11.06
N ARG A 50 -1.27 0.76 -12.36
CA ARG A 50 -2.65 0.80 -12.87
C ARG A 50 -3.43 -0.48 -12.57
N LYS A 51 -2.79 -1.65 -12.59
CA LYS A 51 -3.40 -2.92 -12.18
C LYS A 51 -3.65 -2.97 -10.67
N GLU A 52 -2.66 -2.54 -9.88
CA GLU A 52 -2.76 -2.45 -8.42
C GLU A 52 -3.83 -1.40 -7.99
N TYR A 53 -4.02 -0.30 -8.74
CA TYR A 53 -5.03 0.73 -8.52
C TYR A 53 -6.44 0.24 -8.83
N ARG A 54 -6.64 -0.49 -9.93
CA ARG A 54 -7.92 -1.14 -10.25
C ARG A 54 -8.31 -2.25 -9.27
N ALA A 55 -7.33 -2.86 -8.61
CA ALA A 55 -7.54 -3.90 -7.61
C ALA A 55 -7.74 -3.31 -6.19
N ASP A 56 -7.92 -1.99 -6.07
CA ASP A 56 -8.06 -1.27 -4.80
C ASP A 56 -6.92 -1.53 -3.79
N LEU A 57 -5.71 -1.81 -4.29
CA LEU A 57 -4.52 -2.03 -3.45
C LEU A 57 -3.73 -0.73 -3.19
N ILE A 58 -3.97 0.31 -3.99
CA ILE A 58 -3.23 1.60 -3.93
C ILE A 58 -4.07 2.73 -3.29
N CYS A 59 -5.35 2.51 -3.01
CA CYS A 59 -6.20 3.48 -2.33
C CYS A 59 -5.90 3.56 -0.82
N ALA A 60 -4.86 4.32 -0.46
CA ALA A 60 -4.69 5.06 0.80
C ALA A 60 -5.09 4.40 2.14
N TRP A 61 -5.12 3.07 2.25
CA TRP A 61 -5.34 2.40 3.54
C TRP A 61 -4.14 1.53 3.89
N PRO A 62 -3.59 1.66 5.12
CA PRO A 62 -2.47 0.85 5.57
C PRO A 62 -2.94 -0.60 5.67
N THR A 63 -2.62 -1.40 4.66
CA THR A 63 -2.86 -2.85 4.61
C THR A 63 -1.94 -3.64 5.56
N ALA A 64 -1.53 -3.05 6.68
CA ALA A 64 -1.25 -3.78 7.92
C ALA A 64 -2.52 -3.99 8.78
N ILE A 65 -3.63 -3.30 8.45
CA ILE A 65 -4.90 -3.39 9.18
C ILE A 65 -5.84 -4.46 8.59
N PHE A 66 -5.75 -4.79 7.30
CA PHE A 66 -6.81 -5.58 6.65
C PHE A 66 -6.67 -7.11 6.78
N ALA A 67 -5.47 -7.67 6.89
CA ALA A 67 -5.30 -9.13 7.03
C ALA A 67 -5.35 -9.65 8.48
N GLN A 68 -5.18 -8.78 9.49
CA GLN A 68 -5.11 -9.19 10.91
C GLN A 68 -6.38 -8.89 11.72
N LYS A 69 -7.33 -8.11 11.21
CA LYS A 69 -8.52 -7.69 11.98
C LYS A 69 -9.80 -8.53 11.78
N PHE A 70 -9.79 -9.52 10.89
CA PHE A 70 -10.95 -10.42 10.72
C PHE A 70 -10.78 -11.80 11.38
N THR A 71 -9.60 -12.16 11.88
CA THR A 71 -9.35 -13.52 12.42
C THR A 71 -9.15 -13.58 13.93
N THR A 72 -9.17 -12.48 14.67
CA THR A 72 -9.13 -12.50 16.15
C THR A 72 -9.66 -11.19 16.72
N THR A 73 -10.93 -11.18 17.14
CA THR A 73 -11.43 -10.61 18.42
C THR A 73 -12.96 -10.73 18.48
N LYS A 74 -13.52 -11.95 18.36
CA LYS A 74 -14.77 -12.32 19.06
C LYS A 74 -14.42 -13.02 20.38
N THR A 75 -13.36 -12.59 21.06
CA THR A 75 -12.88 -13.27 22.29
C THR A 75 -11.98 -12.37 23.13
N ARG A 76 -12.51 -11.27 23.64
CA ARG A 76 -12.08 -10.59 24.89
C ARG A 76 -12.91 -9.32 24.98
N LEU A 77 -13.76 -9.24 26.00
CA LEU A 77 -14.59 -8.11 26.47
C LEU A 77 -16.08 -8.46 26.70
N THR A 78 -16.47 -9.73 26.68
CA THR A 78 -17.72 -10.18 27.34
C THR A 78 -17.50 -10.69 28.77
N LYS A 79 -16.26 -10.68 29.29
CA LYS A 79 -15.94 -11.20 30.65
C LYS A 79 -15.90 -10.14 31.75
N ALA A 80 -16.10 -8.85 31.45
CA ALA A 80 -15.99 -7.78 32.44
C ALA A 80 -17.34 -7.12 32.84
N LEU A 81 -18.47 -7.54 32.26
CA LEU A 81 -19.81 -7.06 32.65
C LEU A 81 -20.62 -8.08 33.47
N ASN A 82 -20.10 -9.29 33.70
CA ASN A 82 -20.77 -10.33 34.51
C ASN A 82 -20.30 -10.39 35.99
N LEU A 83 -19.72 -9.31 36.52
CA LEU A 83 -19.28 -9.23 37.93
C LEU A 83 -19.90 -8.05 38.69
N ARG A 84 -20.92 -7.37 38.16
CA ARG A 84 -21.62 -6.26 38.84
C ARG A 84 -23.09 -6.51 39.16
N ASN A 85 -23.64 -7.68 38.83
CA ASN A 85 -25.02 -8.05 39.15
C ASN A 85 -25.09 -9.33 40.02
N ALA A 86 -24.05 -9.56 40.82
CA ALA A 86 -24.02 -10.62 41.83
C ALA A 86 -23.83 -9.99 43.22
N GLN A 87 -24.78 -9.14 43.59
CA GLN A 87 -25.16 -8.80 44.96
C GLN A 87 -26.69 -8.81 45.01
#